data_AF-I1QE78-F1
#
_entry.id   AF-I1QE78-F1
#
_cell.length_a   1.000
_cell.length_b   1.000
_cell.length_c   1.000
_cell.angle_alpha   90.00
_cell.angle_beta   90.00
_cell.angle_gamma   90.00
#
_symmetry.space_group_name_H-M   'P 1'
#
loop_
_entity.id
_entity.type
_entity.pdbx_description
1 polymer ?
#
loop_
_entity_poly.entity_id
_entity_poly.type
_entity_poly.pdbx_seq_one_letter_code
_entity_poly.pdbx_strand_id
1 'polypeptide(L)'
;VAGAAERQQQQQQRGGAASASGNAVFKSGPLFISSKGIGWKSWKKRWFILTRTSLVFFKSDPNTLPQRGGEVNVTLGGIDLNNSG
;
A
#
# COMPACT_ATOMS: atom_id res chain seq x y z
N VAL A 1 -21.03 -40.76 -18.05
CA VAL A 1 -21.93 -40.19 -17.02
C VAL A 1 -21.05 -39.38 -16.07
N ALA A 2 -21.39 -38.11 -15.86
CA ALA A 2 -20.60 -37.12 -15.13
C ALA A 2 -20.92 -37.12 -13.63
N GLY A 3 -19.97 -36.65 -12.82
CA GLY A 3 -20.15 -36.29 -11.40
C GLY A 3 -19.18 -37.06 -10.49
N ALA A 4 -18.67 -36.53 -9.40
CA ALA A 4 -18.60 -35.18 -8.83
C ALA A 4 -17.60 -35.25 -7.66
N ALA A 5 -17.00 -34.11 -7.33
CA ALA A 5 -16.52 -33.73 -6.00
C ALA A 5 -15.48 -34.62 -5.26
N GLU A 6 -14.24 -34.13 -5.18
CA GLU A 6 -13.49 -33.98 -3.92
C GLU A 6 -12.21 -33.17 -4.24
N ARG A 7 -12.15 -31.89 -3.88
CA ARG A 7 -11.63 -31.42 -2.58
C ARG A 7 -10.24 -31.98 -2.27
N GLN A 8 -9.22 -31.52 -3.01
CA GLN A 8 -7.84 -31.37 -2.48
C GLN A 8 -6.95 -30.59 -3.46
N GLN A 9 -6.91 -29.26 -3.26
CA GLN A 9 -5.68 -28.45 -3.29
C GLN A 9 -6.00 -27.15 -2.54
N GLN A 10 -6.12 -27.32 -1.23
CA GLN A 10 -5.97 -26.27 -0.25
C GLN A 10 -4.46 -26.15 -0.01
N GLN A 11 -3.84 -25.05 -0.44
CA GLN A 11 -2.77 -24.33 0.29
C GLN A 11 -2.16 -23.18 -0.53
N GLN A 12 -2.80 -22.00 -0.51
CA GLN A 12 -2.17 -20.69 -0.31
C GLN A 12 -3.32 -19.66 -0.38
N GLN A 13 -3.72 -18.89 0.63
CA GLN A 13 -3.09 -18.49 1.88
C GLN A 13 -4.21 -18.40 2.94
N ARG A 14 -4.21 -19.29 3.94
CA ARG A 14 -4.75 -18.92 5.25
C ARG A 14 -3.68 -18.05 5.91
N GLY A 15 -3.98 -16.79 6.14
CA GLY A 15 -3.01 -15.85 6.67
C GLY A 15 -3.64 -14.55 7.17
N GLY A 16 -4.54 -14.66 8.14
CA GLY A 16 -4.84 -13.58 9.07
C GLY A 16 -5.96 -12.63 8.65
N ALA A 17 -7.10 -12.75 9.32
CA ALA A 17 -7.69 -11.56 9.94
C ALA A 17 -6.62 -10.96 10.88
N ALA A 18 -5.64 -10.25 10.32
CA ALA A 18 -4.63 -9.56 11.08
C ALA A 18 -5.31 -8.34 11.72
N SER A 19 -5.88 -8.57 12.90
CA SER A 19 -6.33 -7.60 13.87
C SER A 19 -7.14 -6.43 13.31
N ALA A 20 -8.43 -6.39 13.65
CA ALA A 20 -9.26 -5.18 13.63
C ALA A 20 -8.72 -4.01 14.50
N SER A 21 -7.46 -4.08 14.95
CA SER A 21 -6.70 -3.06 15.67
C SER A 21 -5.38 -2.64 15.00
N GLY A 22 -5.01 -3.20 13.83
CA GLY A 22 -3.61 -3.13 13.34
C GLY A 22 -3.22 -2.02 12.36
N ASN A 23 -4.12 -1.47 11.54
CA ASN A 23 -3.74 -0.55 10.44
C ASN A 23 -4.83 0.47 10.10
N ALA A 24 -5.41 1.12 11.12
CA ALA A 24 -6.34 2.21 10.86
C ALA A 24 -5.63 3.33 10.06
N VAL A 25 -6.21 3.69 8.91
CA VAL A 25 -5.76 4.87 8.15
C VAL A 25 -6.30 6.10 8.87
N PHE A 26 -5.40 6.90 9.42
CA PHE A 26 -5.77 8.15 10.08
C PHE A 26 -6.01 9.26 9.07
N LYS A 27 -5.21 9.30 8.01
CA LYS A 27 -5.33 10.29 6.96
C LYS A 27 -4.77 9.76 5.65
N SER A 28 -5.44 10.10 4.57
CA SER A 28 -4.90 9.96 3.23
C SER A 28 -5.06 11.27 2.46
N GLY A 29 -4.31 11.41 1.36
CA GLY A 29 -4.47 12.54 0.45
C GLY A 29 -3.18 12.98 -0.23
N PRO A 30 -3.28 13.96 -1.13
CA PRO A 30 -2.13 14.50 -1.84
C PRO A 30 -1.29 15.37 -0.92
N LEU A 31 0.02 15.14 -0.88
CA LEU A 31 1.02 16.03 -0.27
C LEU A 31 2.23 16.17 -1.18
N PHE A 32 3.11 17.14 -0.89
CA PHE A 32 4.37 17.34 -1.58
C PHE A 32 5.54 16.78 -0.77
N ILE A 33 6.44 16.06 -1.43
CA ILE A 33 7.69 15.57 -0.85
C ILE A 33 8.87 15.98 -1.73
N SER A 34 9.96 16.44 -1.10
CA SER A 34 11.19 16.77 -1.81
C SER A 34 11.99 15.51 -2.14
N SER A 35 12.55 15.40 -3.35
CA SER A 35 13.59 14.40 -3.60
C SER A 35 14.83 14.66 -2.74
N LYS A 36 15.28 13.67 -1.98
CA LYS A 36 16.58 13.71 -1.31
C LYS A 36 17.65 13.43 -2.38
N GLY A 37 18.48 14.42 -2.70
CA GLY A 37 19.50 14.29 -3.76
C GLY A 37 20.37 15.54 -3.90
N ILE A 38 21.55 15.35 -4.51
CA ILE A 38 22.56 16.40 -4.73
C ILE A 38 22.06 17.33 -5.86
N GLY A 39 21.70 18.55 -5.48
CA GLY A 39 21.68 19.72 -6.35
C GLY A 39 20.34 20.42 -6.55
N TRP A 40 19.19 19.73 -6.61
CA TRP A 40 17.91 20.36 -6.99
C TRP A 40 16.77 19.76 -6.15
N LYS A 41 16.21 20.52 -5.19
CA LYS A 41 15.02 20.11 -4.43
C LYS A 41 13.80 20.15 -5.36
N SER A 42 13.46 19.03 -5.98
CA SER A 42 12.18 18.88 -6.70
C SER A 42 11.09 18.50 -5.70
N TRP A 43 10.09 19.36 -5.54
CA TRP A 43 8.87 19.06 -4.80
C TRP A 43 7.94 18.24 -5.69
N LYS A 44 7.65 16.99 -5.30
CA LYS A 44 6.81 16.07 -6.06
C LYS A 44 5.50 15.83 -5.33
N LYS A 45 4.38 16.00 -6.04
CA LYS A 45 3.05 15.62 -5.52
C LYS A 45 2.96 14.08 -5.48
N ARG A 46 2.59 13.55 -4.33
CA ARG A 46 2.39 12.11 -4.08
C ARG A 46 1.16 11.92 -3.22
N TRP A 47 0.53 10.75 -3.32
CA TRP A 47 -0.57 10.37 -2.46
C TRP A 47 -0.03 9.67 -1.22
N PHE A 48 -0.35 10.17 -0.04
CA PHE A 48 0.12 9.62 1.23
C PHE A 48 -0.99 8.87 1.93
N ILE A 49 -0.60 7.83 2.66
CA ILE A 49 -1.45 7.10 3.60
C ILE A 49 -0.69 7.06 4.93
N LEU A 50 -1.26 7.72 5.94
CA LEU A 50 -0.79 7.68 7.31
C LEU A 50 -1.59 6.62 8.07
N THR A 51 -0.87 5.64 8.58
CA THR A 51 -1.39 4.64 9.52
C THR A 51 -0.78 4.89 10.90
N ARG A 52 -1.13 4.02 11.86
CA ARG A 52 -0.57 4.06 13.21
C ARG A 52 0.95 3.95 13.26
N THR A 53 1.52 3.16 12.37
CA THR A 53 2.91 2.74 12.44
C THR A 53 3.71 3.09 11.21
N SER A 54 3.05 3.53 10.14
CA SER A 54 3.72 3.80 8.88
C SER A 54 3.13 4.97 8.12
N LEU A 55 4.00 5.66 7.38
CA LEU A 55 3.63 6.64 6.38
C LEU A 55 4.07 6.14 5.01
N VAL A 56 3.12 5.76 4.18
CA VAL A 56 3.34 5.18 2.85
C VAL A 56 2.96 6.20 1.78
N PHE A 57 3.67 6.23 0.66
CA PHE A 57 3.32 7.10 -0.46
C PHE A 57 3.34 6.44 -1.84
N PHE A 58 2.42 6.89 -2.68
CA PHE A 58 2.15 6.39 -4.02
C PHE A 58 2.26 7.51 -5.05
N LYS A 59 2.36 7.14 -6.31
CA LYS A 59 2.39 8.09 -7.43
C LYS A 59 1.09 8.91 -7.52
N SER A 60 -0.06 8.26 -7.35
CA SER A 60 -1.42 8.82 -7.50
C SER A 60 -2.37 8.17 -6.48
N ASP A 61 -3.61 8.68 -6.39
CA ASP A 61 -4.64 8.11 -5.50
C ASP A 61 -4.93 6.64 -5.88
N PRO A 62 -4.70 5.68 -4.97
CA PRO A 62 -4.93 4.27 -5.23
C PRO A 62 -6.38 3.91 -5.54
N ASN A 63 -7.33 4.76 -5.18
CA ASN A 63 -8.75 4.54 -5.44
C ASN A 63 -9.19 5.01 -6.84
N THR A 64 -8.37 5.79 -7.54
CA THR A 64 -8.72 6.36 -8.85
C THR A 64 -8.28 5.52 -10.04
N LEU A 65 -7.40 4.53 -9.83
CA LEU A 65 -6.90 3.68 -10.91
C LEU A 65 -7.83 2.47 -11.09
N PRO A 66 -8.46 2.29 -12.27
CA PRO A 66 -9.11 1.03 -12.57
C PRO A 66 -8.05 -0.07 -12.51
N GLN A 67 -8.32 -1.14 -11.75
CA GLN A 67 -7.39 -2.25 -11.50
C GLN A 67 -7.03 -3.09 -12.76
N ARG A 68 -7.25 -2.54 -13.96
CA ARG A 68 -6.93 -3.17 -15.24
C ARG A 68 -5.47 -2.95 -15.60
N GLY A 69 -4.68 -4.00 -15.42
CA GLY A 69 -3.49 -4.25 -16.23
C GLY A 69 -2.24 -3.48 -15.82
N GLY A 70 -1.59 -3.91 -14.74
CA GLY A 70 -0.14 -3.82 -14.62
C GLY A 70 0.46 -2.58 -13.94
N GLU A 71 -0.20 -1.41 -13.91
CA GLU A 71 0.24 -0.30 -13.04
C GLU A 71 -0.45 -0.42 -11.68
N VAL A 72 -0.09 -1.48 -10.96
CA VAL A 72 -0.46 -1.70 -9.56
C VAL A 72 0.04 -0.52 -8.74
N ASN A 73 -0.72 -0.08 -7.74
CA ASN A 73 -0.33 0.95 -6.77
C ASN A 73 1.13 0.81 -6.33
N VAL A 74 2.04 1.47 -7.05
CA VAL A 74 3.47 1.32 -6.80
C VAL A 74 3.75 2.13 -5.56
N THR A 75 3.84 1.46 -4.41
CA THR A 75 4.39 2.03 -3.19
C THR A 75 5.79 2.49 -3.51
N LEU A 76 5.97 3.81 -3.61
CA LEU A 76 7.26 4.40 -3.94
C LEU A 76 8.18 4.49 -2.72
N GLY A 77 7.61 4.34 -1.53
CA GLY A 77 8.33 4.25 -0.27
C GLY A 77 7.38 4.20 0.91
N GLY A 78 7.91 3.77 2.06
CA GLY A 78 7.24 3.76 3.34
C GLY A 78 8.23 4.09 4.45
N ILE A 79 7.82 4.97 5.36
CA ILE A 79 8.56 5.31 6.57
C ILE A 79 7.89 4.56 7.72
N ASP A 80 8.64 3.73 8.45
CA ASP A 80 8.18 3.16 9.71
C ASP A 80 8.34 4.20 10.83
N LEU A 81 7.22 4.53 11.48
CA LEU A 81 7.14 5.55 12.52
C LEU A 81 7.58 5.02 13.88
N ASN A 82 7.68 3.69 14.07
CA ASN A 82 8.12 3.12 15.34
C ASN A 82 9.63 3.25 15.55
N ASN A 83 10.39 3.48 14.48
CA ASN A 83 11.86 3.56 14.51
C ASN A 83 12.42 4.86 13.90
N SER A 84 11.65 5.96 13.95
CA SER A 84 12.01 7.26 13.33
C SER A 84 13.02 8.12 14.14
N GLY A 85 13.89 7.47 14.92
CA GLY A 85 14.87 8.12 15.80
C GLY A 85 15.80 9.11 15.10
#